data_AF-A0A357YKG7-F1
#
_entry.id   AF-A0A357YKG7-F1
#
_cell.length_a   1.000
_cell.length_b   1.000
_cell.length_c   1.000
_cell.angle_alpha   90.00
_cell.angle_beta   90.00
_cell.angle_gamma   90.00
#
_symmetry.space_group_name_H-M   'P 1'
#
loop_
_entity.id
_entity.type
_entity.pdbx_description
1 polymer ?
#
loop_
_entity_poly.entity_id
_entity_poly.type
_entity_poly.pdbx_seq_one_letter_code
_entity_poly.pdbx_strand_id
1 'polypeptide(L)'
;MGKKKKGTEEPLEKQLWKAADKLRKNIDAAEYKHVVLGLIFLKYISDAFEELYDKLVEEQAQGADPEDRDEYKAENVFFVPKEARWGYLISKAKLPNIGKIVDDAMDVIEKENSSLKGVLPKVYARQSLDPASLGELIDLIGNIALGDTKSRSADVLGHVFEYFLGEFALAEGKKGGQFYTPRSVVELLVEMLEPYEGRVFDPCCGSGGMFVQSENFVTKHQGKVNDISIYGQESNQTTWRLCKMNLAIRGIDSSQVKWNSEGSFLNDAHKDLKADYIIANPPFNVSDWGGDLLRNDGRW
;
A
#
# COMPACT_ATOMS: atom_id res chain seq x y z
N MET A 1 -30.98 -40.22 2.76
CA MET A 1 -30.05 -39.35 3.50
C MET A 1 -29.31 -38.46 2.51
N GLY A 2 -29.76 -37.21 2.35
CA GLY A 2 -29.13 -36.26 1.44
C GLY A 2 -27.85 -35.70 2.06
N LYS A 3 -26.71 -35.86 1.37
CA LYS A 3 -25.46 -35.19 1.71
C LYS A 3 -25.67 -33.68 1.62
N LYS A 4 -25.68 -32.98 2.75
CA LYS A 4 -25.57 -31.51 2.78
C LYS A 4 -24.23 -31.13 2.12
N LYS A 5 -24.28 -30.46 0.98
CA LYS A 5 -23.13 -29.74 0.41
C LYS A 5 -22.72 -28.68 1.44
N LYS A 6 -21.53 -28.81 2.04
CA LYS A 6 -20.86 -27.67 2.68
C LYS A 6 -20.59 -26.67 1.56
N GLY A 7 -21.33 -25.56 1.53
CA GLY A 7 -20.97 -24.44 0.68
C GLY A 7 -19.62 -23.92 1.14
N THR A 8 -18.63 -23.92 0.27
CA THR A 8 -17.40 -23.15 0.48
C THR A 8 -17.81 -21.69 0.50
N GLU A 9 -17.77 -21.06 1.67
CA GLU A 9 -17.91 -19.61 1.79
C GLU A 9 -16.83 -18.94 0.93
N GLU A 10 -17.22 -17.88 0.22
CA GLU A 10 -16.32 -17.15 -0.66
C GLU A 10 -15.27 -16.41 0.19
N PRO A 11 -13.98 -16.39 -0.19
CA PRO A 11 -12.95 -15.66 0.55
C PRO A 11 -13.31 -14.19 0.81
N LEU A 12 -12.92 -13.67 1.98
CA LEU A 12 -13.28 -12.33 2.45
C LEU A 12 -12.92 -11.24 1.42
N GLU A 13 -11.72 -11.30 0.85
CA GLU A 13 -11.22 -10.35 -0.13
C GLU A 13 -12.10 -10.28 -1.39
N LYS A 14 -12.67 -11.41 -1.81
CA LYS A 14 -13.61 -11.47 -2.94
C LYS A 14 -14.96 -10.87 -2.58
N GLN A 15 -15.45 -11.10 -1.36
CA GLN A 15 -16.69 -10.50 -0.90
C GLN A 15 -16.56 -8.97 -0.81
N LEU A 16 -15.45 -8.49 -0.23
CA LEU A 16 -15.13 -7.07 -0.13
C LEU A 16 -14.99 -6.43 -1.50
N TRP A 17 -14.28 -7.08 -2.43
CA TRP A 17 -14.14 -6.58 -3.80
C TRP A 17 -15.50 -6.43 -4.49
N LYS A 18 -16.37 -7.44 -4.42
CA LYS A 18 -17.71 -7.36 -5.00
C LYS A 18 -18.56 -6.25 -4.38
N ALA A 19 -18.41 -6.01 -3.09
CA ALA A 19 -19.13 -4.93 -2.42
C ALA A 19 -18.57 -3.55 -2.83
N ALA A 20 -17.25 -3.39 -2.89
CA ALA A 20 -16.61 -2.15 -3.34
C ALA A 20 -16.90 -1.86 -4.82
N ASP A 21 -16.80 -2.84 -5.72
CA ASP A 21 -17.07 -2.63 -7.15
C ASP A 21 -18.52 -2.22 -7.42
N LYS A 22 -19.49 -2.65 -6.60
CA LYS A 22 -20.87 -2.13 -6.67
C LYS A 22 -20.97 -0.65 -6.32
N LEU A 23 -20.15 -0.18 -5.38
CA LEU A 23 -20.11 1.23 -4.94
C LEU A 23 -19.35 2.13 -5.92
N ARG A 24 -18.60 1.55 -6.86
CA ARG A 24 -17.89 2.30 -7.92
C ARG A 24 -18.82 3.10 -8.83
N LYS A 25 -20.06 2.64 -9.04
CA LYS A 25 -21.05 3.23 -9.96
C LYS A 25 -20.43 3.49 -11.36
N ASN A 26 -20.26 4.77 -11.72
CA ASN A 26 -19.79 5.20 -13.05
C ASN A 26 -18.30 5.60 -13.07
N ILE A 27 -17.55 5.36 -11.98
CA ILE A 27 -16.13 5.76 -11.87
C ILE A 27 -15.25 4.73 -12.58
N ASP A 28 -14.28 5.20 -13.37
CA ASP A 28 -13.32 4.32 -14.01
C ASP A 28 -12.45 3.56 -12.99
N ALA A 29 -12.04 2.33 -13.32
CA ALA A 29 -11.24 1.51 -12.42
C ALA A 29 -9.90 2.20 -12.06
N ALA A 30 -9.30 2.92 -13.03
CA ALA A 30 -8.03 3.62 -12.80
C ALA A 30 -8.16 4.80 -11.83
N GLU A 31 -9.34 5.41 -11.71
CA GLU A 31 -9.60 6.45 -10.71
C GLU A 31 -10.05 5.85 -9.38
N TYR A 32 -10.95 4.86 -9.44
CA TYR A 32 -11.56 4.25 -8.26
C TYR A 32 -10.53 3.51 -7.39
N LYS A 33 -9.47 2.95 -7.99
CA LYS A 33 -8.41 2.27 -7.24
C LYS A 33 -7.79 3.14 -6.15
N HIS A 34 -7.62 4.44 -6.42
CA HIS A 34 -7.01 5.36 -5.46
C HIS A 34 -7.91 5.63 -4.26
N VAL A 35 -9.21 5.69 -4.50
CA VAL A 35 -10.21 5.87 -3.45
C VAL A 35 -10.17 4.68 -2.51
N VAL A 36 -10.32 3.47 -3.06
CA VAL A 36 -10.46 2.24 -2.28
C VAL A 36 -9.16 1.88 -1.58
N LEU A 37 -8.03 1.84 -2.29
CA LEU A 37 -6.73 1.49 -1.69
C LEU A 37 -6.29 2.54 -0.65
N GLY A 38 -6.59 3.82 -0.87
CA GLY A 38 -6.34 4.86 0.12
C GLY A 38 -7.17 4.67 1.40
N LEU A 39 -8.44 4.26 1.30
CA LEU A 39 -9.27 3.99 2.47
C LEU A 39 -8.84 2.71 3.21
N ILE A 40 -8.44 1.66 2.49
CA ILE A 40 -7.87 0.44 3.11
C ILE A 40 -6.60 0.80 3.88
N PHE A 41 -5.72 1.62 3.29
CA PHE A 41 -4.52 2.11 3.96
C PHE A 41 -4.87 2.92 5.21
N LEU A 42 -5.84 3.85 5.12
CA LEU A 42 -6.29 4.66 6.25
C LEU A 42 -6.87 3.83 7.39
N LYS A 43 -7.63 2.78 7.06
CA LYS A 43 -8.12 1.81 8.04
C LYS A 43 -6.97 1.09 8.74
N TYR A 44 -6.00 0.60 7.97
CA TYR A 44 -4.82 -0.08 8.50
C TYR A 44 -4.06 0.79 9.52
N ILE A 45 -3.69 2.03 9.14
CA ILE A 45 -2.92 2.89 10.04
C ILE A 45 -3.73 3.30 11.27
N SER A 46 -5.05 3.46 11.11
CA SER A 46 -5.94 3.75 12.25
C SER A 46 -6.00 2.59 13.22
N ASP A 47 -6.11 1.34 12.73
CA ASP A 47 -6.16 0.17 13.59
C ASP A 47 -4.85 -0.07 14.33
N ALA A 48 -3.71 0.07 13.64
CA ALA A 48 -2.39 -0.04 14.24
C ALA A 48 -2.18 1.04 15.32
N PHE A 49 -2.59 2.28 15.03
CA PHE A 49 -2.56 3.37 15.99
C PHE A 49 -3.42 3.09 17.22
N GLU A 50 -4.68 2.68 17.02
CA GLU A 50 -5.61 2.39 18.13
C GLU A 50 -5.16 1.17 18.95
N GLU A 51 -4.47 0.20 18.35
CA GLU A 51 -3.85 -0.90 19.10
C GLU A 51 -2.78 -0.40 20.07
N LEU A 52 -1.87 0.45 19.59
CA LEU A 52 -0.81 0.99 20.42
C LEU A 52 -1.34 2.02 21.41
N TYR A 53 -2.29 2.85 21.02
CA TYR A 53 -2.97 3.80 21.88
C TYR A 53 -3.59 3.12 23.10
N ASP A 54 -4.34 2.03 22.91
CA ASP A 54 -4.96 1.29 24.02
C ASP A 54 -3.90 0.73 25.00
N LYS A 55 -2.76 0.22 24.48
CA LYS A 55 -1.65 -0.25 25.32
C LYS A 55 -1.02 0.89 26.12
N LEU A 56 -0.72 2.02 25.47
CA LEU A 56 -0.13 3.18 26.13
C LEU A 56 -1.06 3.76 27.21
N VAL A 57 -2.38 3.70 27.01
CA VAL A 57 -3.36 4.12 28.03
C VAL A 57 -3.28 3.24 29.27
N GLU A 58 -3.13 1.93 29.11
CA GLU A 58 -2.94 1.00 30.25
C GLU A 58 -1.60 1.24 30.98
N GLU A 59 -0.57 1.66 30.24
CA GLU A 59 0.77 1.95 30.76
C GLU A 59 0.96 3.40 31.21
N GLN A 60 -0.08 4.25 31.13
CA GLN A 60 0.00 5.66 31.47
C GLN A 60 0.41 5.89 32.94
N ALA A 61 0.04 4.98 33.84
CA ALA A 61 0.47 5.01 35.24
C ALA A 61 1.98 4.75 35.42
N GLN A 62 2.64 4.19 34.41
CA GLN A 62 4.08 3.89 34.36
C GLN A 62 4.88 5.00 33.64
N GLY A 63 4.18 6.03 33.12
CA GLY A 63 4.79 7.20 32.48
C GLY A 63 4.61 7.27 30.97
N ALA A 64 3.92 6.31 30.34
CA ALA A 64 3.60 6.37 28.91
C ALA A 64 2.67 7.55 28.59
N ASP A 65 2.81 8.15 27.40
CA ASP A 65 1.91 9.18 26.89
C ASP A 65 1.26 8.73 25.56
N PRO A 66 -0.03 8.35 25.57
CA PRO A 66 -0.77 7.93 24.38
C PRO A 66 -0.91 9.01 23.28
N GLU A 67 -0.50 10.25 23.53
CA GLU A 67 -0.51 11.32 22.53
C GLU A 67 0.91 11.82 22.20
N ASP A 68 1.96 11.18 22.74
CA ASP A 68 3.34 11.41 22.32
C ASP A 68 3.65 10.64 21.04
N ARG A 69 4.23 11.34 20.05
CA ARG A 69 4.56 10.80 18.74
C ARG A 69 5.73 9.83 18.79
N ASP A 70 6.66 10.03 19.72
CA ASP A 70 7.87 9.22 19.78
C ASP A 70 7.58 7.78 20.20
N GLU A 71 6.53 7.54 21.01
CA GLU A 71 6.02 6.21 21.37
C GLU A 71 5.61 5.40 20.13
N TYR A 72 4.91 6.04 19.19
CA TYR A 72 4.47 5.41 17.94
C TYR A 72 5.63 5.15 16.99
N LYS A 73 6.55 6.11 16.89
CA LYS A 73 7.72 6.01 16.02
C LYS A 73 8.65 4.87 16.44
N ALA A 74 8.80 4.63 17.74
CA ALA A 74 9.62 3.53 18.26
C ALA A 74 9.11 2.15 17.81
N GLU A 75 7.78 2.01 17.70
CA GLU A 75 7.10 0.77 17.30
C GLU A 75 6.82 0.69 15.78
N ASN A 76 7.37 1.62 14.98
CA ASN A 76 7.07 1.75 13.54
C ASN A 76 5.57 1.93 13.21
N VAL A 77 4.81 2.53 14.12
CA VAL A 77 3.39 2.86 13.94
C VAL A 77 3.26 4.33 13.50
N PHE A 78 2.38 4.59 12.54
CA PHE A 78 2.08 5.96 12.13
C PHE A 78 1.21 6.66 13.19
N PHE A 79 1.55 7.90 13.52
CA PHE A 79 0.71 8.71 14.41
C PHE A 79 -0.55 9.16 13.68
N VAL A 80 -1.73 8.95 14.26
CA VAL A 80 -3.02 9.29 13.65
C VAL A 80 -3.78 10.32 14.51
N PRO A 81 -3.87 11.59 14.05
CA PRO A 81 -4.65 12.64 14.71
C PRO A 81 -6.12 12.25 14.91
N LYS A 82 -6.76 12.83 15.94
CA LYS A 82 -8.13 12.49 16.35
C LYS A 82 -9.15 12.63 15.21
N GLU A 83 -8.99 13.65 14.39
CA GLU A 83 -9.80 13.95 13.21
C GLU A 83 -9.55 13.02 12.00
N ALA A 84 -8.52 12.17 12.07
CA ALA A 84 -8.17 11.21 11.04
C ALA A 84 -8.35 9.74 11.45
N ARG A 85 -8.60 9.48 12.75
CA ARG A 85 -8.88 8.12 13.26
C ARG A 85 -10.14 7.56 12.61
N TRP A 86 -10.13 6.26 12.28
CA TRP A 86 -11.24 5.61 11.58
C TRP A 86 -12.60 5.77 12.27
N GLY A 87 -12.64 5.69 13.61
CA GLY A 87 -13.87 5.90 14.38
C GLY A 87 -14.50 7.29 14.18
N TYR A 88 -13.66 8.33 14.01
CA TYR A 88 -14.13 9.67 13.66
C TYR A 88 -14.76 9.68 12.26
N LEU A 89 -14.10 9.07 11.27
CA LEU A 89 -14.59 9.03 9.88
C LEU A 89 -15.92 8.28 9.75
N ILE A 90 -16.08 7.13 10.43
CA ILE A 90 -17.36 6.42 10.51
C ILE A 90 -18.45 7.33 11.07
N SER A 91 -18.18 8.07 12.15
CA SER A 91 -19.16 8.98 12.76
C SER A 91 -19.62 10.10 11.82
N LYS A 92 -18.84 10.38 10.77
CA LYS A 92 -19.11 11.41 9.75
C LYS A 92 -19.52 10.83 8.39
N ALA A 93 -19.53 9.51 8.22
CA ALA A 93 -19.71 8.84 6.92
C ALA A 93 -21.00 9.25 6.18
N LYS A 94 -22.04 9.62 6.93
CA LYS A 94 -23.35 10.03 6.39
C LYS A 94 -23.45 11.53 6.05
N LEU A 95 -22.40 12.31 6.29
CA LEU A 95 -22.41 13.74 6.02
C LEU A 95 -22.15 14.03 4.54
N PRO A 96 -22.79 15.06 3.96
CA PRO A 96 -22.61 15.41 2.54
C PRO A 96 -21.19 15.88 2.22
N ASN A 97 -20.43 16.34 3.22
CA ASN A 97 -19.04 16.78 3.09
C ASN A 97 -18.00 15.71 3.47
N ILE A 98 -18.40 14.42 3.58
CA ILE A 98 -17.48 13.33 3.95
C ILE A 98 -16.22 13.29 3.07
N GLY A 99 -16.34 13.57 1.77
CA GLY A 99 -15.19 13.64 0.88
C GLY A 99 -14.11 14.63 1.34
N LYS A 100 -14.52 15.84 1.75
CA LYS A 100 -13.61 16.83 2.31
C LYS A 100 -13.00 16.39 3.64
N ILE A 101 -13.79 15.74 4.49
CA ILE A 101 -13.32 15.24 5.80
C ILE A 101 -12.22 14.19 5.59
N VAL A 102 -12.36 13.29 4.61
CA VAL A 102 -11.33 12.30 4.30
C VAL A 102 -10.09 12.96 3.69
N ASP A 103 -10.24 13.92 2.77
CA ASP A 103 -9.09 14.66 2.22
C ASP A 103 -8.31 15.40 3.33
N ASP A 104 -9.02 16.08 4.24
CA ASP A 104 -8.42 16.78 5.39
C ASP A 104 -7.71 15.79 6.34
N ALA A 105 -8.29 14.59 6.57
CA ALA A 105 -7.68 13.52 7.36
C ALA A 105 -6.36 13.04 6.75
N MET A 106 -6.33 12.81 5.43
CA MET A 106 -5.10 12.43 4.71
C MET A 106 -4.02 13.52 4.83
N ASP A 107 -4.40 14.79 4.72
CA ASP A 107 -3.47 15.92 4.86
C ASP A 107 -2.85 16.02 6.27
N VAL A 108 -3.63 15.82 7.34
CA VAL A 108 -3.08 15.85 8.70
C VAL A 108 -2.19 14.64 8.99
N ILE A 109 -2.53 13.45 8.48
CA ILE A 109 -1.67 12.28 8.61
C ILE A 109 -0.30 12.53 7.95
N GLU A 110 -0.27 13.09 6.74
CA GLU A 110 1.01 13.39 6.08
C GLU A 110 1.85 14.44 6.80
N LYS A 111 1.22 15.41 7.47
CA LYS A 111 1.92 16.43 8.25
C LYS A 111 2.62 15.82 9.46
N GLU A 112 1.96 14.86 10.12
CA GLU A 112 2.52 14.16 11.29
C GLU A 112 3.54 13.08 10.91
N ASN A 113 3.41 12.51 9.71
CA ASN A 113 4.21 11.36 9.27
C ASN A 113 5.04 11.69 8.02
N SER A 114 6.27 12.14 8.23
CA SER A 114 7.17 12.60 7.15
C SER A 114 7.39 11.59 6.02
N SER A 115 7.37 10.29 6.32
CA SER A 115 7.53 9.19 5.35
C SER A 115 6.32 9.02 4.41
N LEU A 116 5.16 9.57 4.78
CA LEU A 116 3.93 9.58 3.99
C LEU A 116 3.72 10.88 3.21
N LYS A 117 4.61 11.87 3.30
CA LYS A 117 4.45 13.15 2.61
C LYS A 117 4.25 12.98 1.11
N GLY A 118 3.10 13.44 0.60
CA GLY A 118 2.72 13.33 -0.81
C GLY A 118 2.31 11.92 -1.27
N VAL A 119 2.16 10.97 -0.35
CA VAL A 119 1.81 9.56 -0.62
C VAL A 119 0.30 9.35 -0.68
N LEU A 120 -0.44 9.91 0.27
CA LEU A 120 -1.86 9.65 0.46
C LEU A 120 -2.71 10.37 -0.59
N PRO A 121 -3.75 9.72 -1.14
CA PRO A 121 -4.64 10.34 -2.11
C PRO A 121 -5.55 11.39 -1.45
N LYS A 122 -5.72 12.55 -2.09
CA LYS A 122 -6.71 13.58 -1.71
C LYS A 122 -7.69 13.79 -2.86
N VAL A 123 -8.48 12.78 -3.12
CA VAL A 123 -9.37 12.69 -4.28
C VAL A 123 -10.83 12.51 -3.88
N TYR A 124 -11.14 12.59 -2.59
CA TYR A 124 -12.41 12.19 -2.01
C TYR A 124 -13.49 13.27 -2.13
N ALA A 125 -13.12 14.56 -2.17
CA ALA A 125 -14.06 15.66 -2.40
C ALA A 125 -14.40 15.93 -3.88
N ARG A 126 -13.98 15.08 -4.81
CA ARG A 126 -14.26 15.24 -6.24
C ARG A 126 -15.76 15.06 -6.53
N GLN A 127 -16.29 15.85 -7.47
CA GLN A 127 -17.70 15.75 -7.88
C GLN A 127 -18.07 14.39 -8.50
N SER A 128 -17.10 13.64 -9.03
CA SER A 128 -17.32 12.30 -9.57
C SER A 128 -17.56 11.25 -8.48
N LEU A 129 -17.25 11.55 -7.22
CA LEU A 129 -17.49 10.69 -6.06
C LEU A 129 -18.77 11.11 -5.35
N ASP A 130 -19.79 10.26 -5.45
CA ASP A 130 -21.04 10.42 -4.72
C ASP A 130 -20.80 10.25 -3.20
N PRO A 131 -21.11 11.26 -2.36
CA PRO A 131 -20.86 11.20 -0.92
C PRO A 131 -21.54 10.02 -0.21
N ALA A 132 -22.73 9.62 -0.65
CA ALA A 132 -23.43 8.47 -0.07
C ALA A 132 -22.67 7.16 -0.34
N SER A 133 -22.20 6.96 -1.58
CA SER A 133 -21.39 5.79 -1.96
C SER A 133 -20.05 5.76 -1.22
N LEU A 134 -19.43 6.93 -1.00
CA LEU A 134 -18.22 7.05 -0.19
C LEU A 134 -18.47 6.68 1.27
N GLY A 135 -19.57 7.13 1.85
CA GLY A 135 -19.99 6.74 3.21
C GLY A 135 -20.21 5.23 3.35
N GLU A 136 -20.92 4.62 2.39
CA GLU A 136 -21.12 3.16 2.34
C GLU A 136 -19.80 2.39 2.19
N LEU A 137 -18.83 2.94 1.45
CA LEU A 137 -17.51 2.35 1.30
C LEU A 137 -16.70 2.41 2.61
N ILE A 138 -16.78 3.52 3.34
CA ILE A 138 -16.17 3.64 4.68
C ILE A 138 -16.81 2.63 5.64
N ASP A 139 -18.13 2.50 5.64
CA ASP A 139 -18.82 1.51 6.48
C ASP A 139 -18.41 0.06 6.10
N LEU A 140 -18.32 -0.23 4.80
CA LEU A 140 -17.87 -1.53 4.28
C LEU A 140 -16.47 -1.89 4.77
N ILE A 141 -15.52 -0.96 4.64
CA ILE A 141 -14.12 -1.16 5.08
C ILE A 141 -14.02 -1.21 6.62
N GLY A 142 -14.87 -0.45 7.32
CA GLY A 142 -14.96 -0.48 8.78
C GLY A 142 -15.39 -1.84 9.32
N ASN A 143 -16.22 -2.56 8.57
CA ASN A 143 -16.70 -3.90 8.91
C ASN A 143 -15.71 -5.02 8.54
N ILE A 144 -14.52 -4.71 8.03
CA ILE A 144 -13.40 -5.66 7.96
C ILE A 144 -12.93 -5.88 9.40
N ALA A 145 -13.73 -6.63 10.16
CA ALA A 145 -13.54 -6.87 11.56
C ALA A 145 -12.49 -7.94 11.77
N LEU A 146 -11.55 -7.54 12.59
CA LEU A 146 -10.34 -8.17 13.02
C LEU A 146 -10.74 -9.28 13.98
N GLY A 147 -10.54 -10.54 13.59
CA GLY A 147 -10.81 -11.66 14.50
C GLY A 147 -9.92 -11.56 15.73
N ASP A 148 -10.53 -11.32 16.89
CA ASP A 148 -10.06 -11.37 18.30
C ASP A 148 -8.69 -10.76 18.66
N THR A 149 -7.90 -10.27 17.71
CA THR A 149 -6.59 -9.64 17.92
C THR A 149 -6.31 -8.61 16.82
N LYS A 150 -5.98 -7.37 17.20
CA LYS A 150 -5.65 -6.28 16.26
C LYS A 150 -4.35 -6.56 15.45
N SER A 151 -3.46 -7.44 15.92
CA SER A 151 -2.34 -7.94 15.10
C SER A 151 -2.79 -8.73 13.85
N ARG A 152 -3.86 -9.53 13.95
CA ARG A 152 -4.41 -10.26 12.77
C ARG A 152 -5.02 -9.32 11.72
N SER A 153 -5.31 -8.06 12.08
CA SER A 153 -5.74 -7.04 11.11
C SER A 153 -4.73 -6.70 10.08
N ALA A 154 -3.49 -6.54 10.50
CA ALA A 154 -2.44 -6.01 9.68
C ALA A 154 -2.26 -6.95 8.48
N ASP A 155 -2.17 -8.24 8.78
CA ASP A 155 -2.06 -9.31 7.79
C ASP A 155 -3.30 -9.38 6.88
N VAL A 156 -4.51 -9.31 7.45
CA VAL A 156 -5.76 -9.37 6.67
C VAL A 156 -5.88 -8.16 5.73
N LEU A 157 -5.62 -6.94 6.22
CA LEU A 157 -5.70 -5.72 5.42
C LEU A 157 -4.59 -5.68 4.36
N GLY A 158 -3.38 -6.16 4.67
CA GLY A 158 -2.30 -6.32 3.70
C GLY A 158 -2.66 -7.27 2.56
N HIS A 159 -3.28 -8.41 2.88
CA HIS A 159 -3.78 -9.35 1.89
C HIS A 159 -4.93 -8.77 1.05
N VAL A 160 -5.89 -8.08 1.70
CA VAL A 160 -7.00 -7.40 1.00
C VAL A 160 -6.46 -6.29 0.08
N PHE A 161 -5.48 -5.51 0.53
CA PHE A 161 -4.86 -4.45 -0.27
C PHE A 161 -4.21 -5.02 -1.54
N GLU A 162 -3.44 -6.11 -1.41
CA GLU A 162 -2.79 -6.78 -2.55
C GLU A 162 -3.79 -7.43 -3.51
N TYR A 163 -4.84 -8.05 -2.96
CA TYR A 163 -5.93 -8.60 -3.78
C TYR A 163 -6.60 -7.50 -4.62
N PHE A 164 -6.95 -6.37 -3.99
CA PHE A 164 -7.58 -5.24 -4.68
C PHE A 164 -6.65 -4.63 -5.72
N LEU A 165 -5.35 -4.50 -5.42
CA LEU A 165 -4.35 -4.03 -6.37
C LEU A 165 -4.31 -4.92 -7.64
N GLY A 166 -4.36 -6.24 -7.47
CA GLY A 166 -4.43 -7.20 -8.57
C GLY A 166 -5.73 -7.10 -9.37
N GLU A 167 -6.88 -7.03 -8.70
CA GLU A 167 -8.19 -6.89 -9.36
C GLU A 167 -8.31 -5.58 -10.14
N PHE A 168 -7.82 -4.47 -9.60
CA PHE A 168 -7.77 -3.19 -10.32
C PHE A 168 -6.85 -3.26 -11.55
N ALA A 169 -5.71 -3.94 -11.45
CA ALA A 169 -4.83 -4.13 -12.59
C ALA A 169 -5.50 -4.96 -13.71
N LEU A 170 -6.26 -6.00 -13.34
CA LEU A 170 -7.06 -6.79 -14.29
C LEU A 170 -8.17 -5.95 -14.93
N ALA A 171 -8.89 -5.15 -14.13
CA ALA A 171 -10.00 -4.31 -14.58
C ALA A 171 -9.55 -3.16 -15.52
N GLU A 172 -8.36 -2.60 -15.32
CA GLU A 172 -7.80 -1.57 -16.21
C GLU A 172 -7.44 -2.11 -17.61
N GLY A 173 -7.34 -3.44 -17.79
CA GLY A 173 -7.04 -4.06 -19.08
C GLY A 173 -5.66 -3.71 -19.66
N LYS A 174 -4.83 -2.98 -18.90
CA LYS A 174 -3.48 -2.59 -19.31
C LYS A 174 -2.56 -3.79 -19.17
N LYS A 175 -2.24 -4.42 -20.30
CA LYS A 175 -1.30 -5.56 -20.43
C LYS A 175 0.16 -5.26 -20.05
N GLY A 176 0.45 -4.16 -19.34
CA GLY A 176 1.81 -3.70 -19.07
C GLY A 176 2.31 -4.17 -17.70
N GLY A 177 3.50 -4.80 -17.67
CA GLY A 177 4.19 -5.24 -16.46
C GLY A 177 4.54 -4.13 -15.47
N GLN A 178 4.45 -2.86 -15.89
CA GLN A 178 4.80 -1.67 -15.11
C GLN A 178 3.86 -1.38 -13.91
N PHE A 179 2.63 -1.89 -13.90
CA PHE A 179 1.65 -1.57 -12.84
C PHE A 179 1.54 -2.66 -11.77
N TYR A 180 1.43 -3.91 -12.22
CA TYR A 180 1.27 -5.07 -11.34
C TYR A 180 1.83 -6.32 -12.03
N THR A 181 2.70 -7.01 -11.30
CA THR A 181 3.20 -8.32 -11.72
C THR A 181 2.39 -9.39 -10.97
N PRO A 182 1.78 -10.37 -11.66
CA PRO A 182 1.03 -11.42 -10.99
C PRO A 182 1.86 -12.13 -9.93
N ARG A 183 1.26 -12.37 -8.76
CA ARG A 183 1.93 -12.99 -7.60
C ARG A 183 2.73 -14.24 -7.92
N SER A 184 2.21 -15.14 -8.77
CA SER A 184 2.92 -16.37 -9.15
C SER A 184 4.25 -16.12 -9.88
N VAL A 185 4.33 -15.04 -10.66
CA VAL A 185 5.56 -14.65 -11.36
C VAL A 185 6.55 -14.01 -10.39
N VAL A 186 6.06 -13.13 -9.52
CA VAL A 186 6.86 -12.50 -8.46
C VAL A 186 7.46 -13.56 -7.53
N GLU A 187 6.64 -14.49 -7.04
CA GLU A 187 7.06 -15.62 -6.19
C GLU A 187 8.14 -16.44 -6.88
N LEU A 188 7.93 -16.83 -8.14
CA LEU A 188 8.95 -17.57 -8.90
C LEU A 188 10.28 -16.81 -8.98
N LEU A 189 10.25 -15.53 -9.35
CA LEU A 189 11.47 -14.74 -9.53
C LEU A 189 12.23 -14.56 -8.21
N VAL A 190 11.52 -14.30 -7.10
CA VAL A 190 12.15 -14.14 -5.78
C VAL A 190 12.72 -15.46 -5.26
N GLU A 191 11.98 -16.56 -5.40
CA GLU A 191 12.45 -17.89 -4.97
C GLU A 191 13.68 -18.35 -5.77
N MET A 192 13.83 -17.92 -7.03
CA MET A 192 15.06 -18.16 -7.81
C MET A 192 16.23 -17.25 -7.42
N LEU A 193 15.93 -16.05 -6.94
CA LEU A 193 16.92 -15.03 -6.59
C LEU A 193 17.52 -15.24 -5.21
N GLU A 194 16.74 -15.85 -4.30
CA GLU A 194 17.10 -16.17 -2.92
C GLU A 194 17.73 -15.00 -2.14
N PRO A 195 17.03 -13.85 -1.99
CA PRO A 195 17.59 -12.67 -1.35
C PRO A 195 17.61 -12.80 0.19
N TYR A 196 18.56 -13.55 0.74
CA TYR A 196 18.69 -13.76 2.19
C TYR A 196 19.26 -12.55 2.93
N GLU A 197 20.23 -11.84 2.35
CA GLU A 197 20.92 -10.69 2.95
C GLU A 197 21.47 -9.74 1.88
N GLY A 198 21.49 -8.43 2.13
CA GLY A 198 22.06 -7.44 1.22
C GLY A 198 21.03 -6.50 0.59
N ARG A 199 21.38 -5.92 -0.56
CA ARG A 199 20.59 -4.86 -1.21
C ARG A 199 19.76 -5.44 -2.35
N VAL A 200 18.44 -5.33 -2.24
CA VAL A 200 17.48 -5.73 -3.28
C VAL A 200 17.04 -4.47 -4.03
N PHE A 201 17.25 -4.45 -5.34
CA PHE A 201 16.95 -3.29 -6.19
C PHE A 201 15.94 -3.62 -7.30
N ASP A 202 14.91 -2.79 -7.43
CA ASP A 202 14.00 -2.78 -8.57
C ASP A 202 13.95 -1.37 -9.21
N PRO A 203 14.55 -1.17 -10.41
CA PRO A 203 14.60 0.13 -11.07
C PRO A 203 13.26 0.57 -11.67
N CYS A 204 12.22 -0.26 -11.66
CA CYS A 204 10.89 0.06 -12.17
C CYS A 204 9.82 -0.62 -11.31
N CYS A 205 9.87 -0.33 -10.01
CA CYS A 205 9.28 -1.16 -8.96
C CYS A 205 7.76 -1.26 -8.98
N GLY A 206 7.08 -0.47 -9.82
CA GLY A 206 5.63 -0.50 -9.92
C GLY A 206 5.01 -0.28 -8.54
N SER A 207 4.09 -1.16 -8.17
CA SER A 207 3.40 -1.16 -6.87
C SER A 207 4.18 -1.86 -5.73
N GLY A 208 5.44 -2.24 -5.95
CA GLY A 208 6.32 -2.78 -4.91
C GLY A 208 6.16 -4.28 -4.62
N GLY A 209 5.48 -5.03 -5.49
CA GLY A 209 5.23 -6.46 -5.28
C GLY A 209 6.49 -7.31 -5.11
N MET A 210 7.58 -6.97 -5.82
CA MET A 210 8.87 -7.66 -5.70
C MET A 210 9.47 -7.53 -4.29
N PHE A 211 9.38 -6.34 -3.68
CA PHE A 211 9.89 -6.10 -2.33
C PHE A 211 9.09 -6.85 -1.27
N VAL A 212 7.76 -6.78 -1.37
CA VAL A 212 6.84 -7.54 -0.50
C VAL A 212 7.19 -9.02 -0.51
N GLN A 213 7.40 -9.58 -1.71
CA GLN A 213 7.69 -10.99 -1.83
C GLN A 213 9.11 -11.34 -1.39
N SER A 214 10.08 -10.41 -1.51
CA SER A 214 11.44 -10.61 -1.00
C SER A 214 11.46 -10.75 0.52
N GLU A 215 10.73 -9.91 1.27
CA GLU A 215 10.60 -10.10 2.72
C GLU A 215 9.83 -11.36 3.11
N ASN A 216 8.78 -11.69 2.35
CA ASN A 216 8.04 -12.94 2.55
C ASN A 216 8.96 -14.16 2.37
N PHE A 217 9.86 -14.12 1.38
CA PHE A 217 10.85 -15.18 1.16
C PHE A 217 11.77 -15.33 2.37
N VAL A 218 12.36 -14.23 2.84
CA VAL A 218 13.26 -14.23 4.00
C VAL A 218 12.55 -14.78 5.24
N THR A 219 11.32 -14.33 5.49
CA THR A 219 10.50 -14.79 6.62
C THR A 219 10.19 -16.29 6.54
N LYS A 220 9.75 -16.78 5.36
CA LYS A 220 9.43 -18.20 5.15
C LYS A 220 10.64 -19.12 5.32
N HIS A 221 11.83 -18.62 4.98
CA HIS A 221 13.08 -19.36 5.09
C HIS A 221 13.84 -19.09 6.39
N GLN A 222 13.17 -18.52 7.41
CA GLN A 222 13.73 -18.26 8.74
C GLN A 222 14.97 -17.35 8.74
N GLY A 223 15.12 -16.50 7.71
CA GLY A 223 16.09 -15.42 7.69
C GLY A 223 15.61 -14.22 8.51
N LYS A 224 16.41 -13.15 8.56
CA LYS A 224 16.04 -11.90 9.24
C LYS A 224 15.74 -10.84 8.21
N VAL A 225 14.54 -10.26 8.28
CA VAL A 225 14.10 -9.19 7.36
C VAL A 225 15.05 -7.99 7.38
N ASN A 226 15.62 -7.66 8.54
CA ASN A 226 16.59 -6.58 8.68
C ASN A 226 17.95 -6.83 8.01
N ASP A 227 18.21 -8.05 7.53
CA ASP A 227 19.43 -8.37 6.78
C ASP A 227 19.29 -7.94 5.31
N ILE A 228 18.08 -7.62 4.82
CA ILE A 228 17.87 -7.02 3.50
C ILE A 228 17.53 -5.54 3.57
N SER A 229 17.91 -4.81 2.52
CA SER A 229 17.58 -3.40 2.33
C SER A 229 17.01 -3.20 0.93
N ILE A 230 15.84 -2.58 0.83
CA ILE A 230 15.15 -2.40 -0.45
C ILE A 230 15.49 -1.05 -1.07
N TYR A 231 15.68 -1.04 -2.38
CA TYR A 231 15.92 0.16 -3.18
C TYR A 231 14.98 0.09 -4.38
N GLY A 232 14.31 1.21 -4.68
CA GLY A 232 13.35 1.23 -5.78
C GLY A 232 13.31 2.55 -6.52
N GLN A 233 12.90 2.48 -7.77
CA GLN A 233 12.53 3.67 -8.55
C GLN A 233 11.26 3.39 -9.34
N GLU A 234 10.37 4.38 -9.40
CA GLU A 234 9.16 4.36 -10.23
C GLU A 234 8.96 5.74 -10.88
N SER A 235 8.60 5.76 -12.16
CA SER A 235 8.41 7.03 -12.89
C SER A 235 7.00 7.59 -12.79
N ASN A 236 6.01 6.71 -12.67
CA ASN A 236 4.62 7.09 -12.48
C ASN A 236 4.35 7.46 -11.01
N GLN A 237 4.10 8.74 -10.74
CA GLN A 237 3.87 9.23 -9.37
C GLN A 237 2.75 8.46 -8.66
N THR A 238 1.68 8.16 -9.40
CA THR A 238 0.51 7.48 -8.87
C THR A 238 0.81 6.03 -8.50
N THR A 239 1.61 5.33 -9.31
CA THR A 239 2.10 3.98 -9.01
C THR A 239 3.09 3.99 -7.84
N TRP A 240 3.98 5.00 -7.77
CA TRP A 240 4.89 5.19 -6.64
C TRP A 240 4.13 5.36 -5.31
N ARG A 241 3.04 6.14 -5.29
CA ARG A 241 2.17 6.27 -4.11
C ARG A 241 1.61 4.91 -3.66
N LEU A 242 1.18 4.08 -4.60
CA LEU A 242 0.70 2.73 -4.31
C LEU A 242 1.81 1.86 -3.72
N CYS A 243 3.04 1.93 -4.28
CA CYS A 243 4.20 1.25 -3.73
C CYS A 243 4.47 1.65 -2.28
N LYS A 244 4.53 2.97 -2.01
CA LYS A 244 4.75 3.51 -0.66
C LYS A 244 3.71 3.02 0.34
N MET A 245 2.43 3.03 -0.02
CA MET A 245 1.36 2.50 0.83
C MET A 245 1.45 0.98 1.02
N ASN A 246 1.75 0.23 -0.05
CA ASN A 246 1.83 -1.23 -0.02
C ASN A 246 2.95 -1.73 0.90
N LEU A 247 4.10 -1.06 0.86
CA LEU A 247 5.25 -1.32 1.72
C LEU A 247 4.97 -0.93 3.17
N ALA A 248 4.37 0.25 3.39
CA ALA A 248 4.01 0.73 4.71
C ALA A 248 3.02 -0.19 5.45
N ILE A 249 2.03 -0.79 4.75
CA ILE A 249 1.11 -1.78 5.36
C ILE A 249 1.83 -3.03 5.90
N ARG A 250 3.02 -3.32 5.37
CA ARG A 250 3.82 -4.49 5.75
C ARG A 250 5.01 -4.12 6.65
N GLY A 251 5.10 -2.87 7.09
CA GLY A 251 6.21 -2.40 7.91
C GLY A 251 7.55 -2.32 7.15
N ILE A 252 7.53 -2.32 5.82
CA ILE A 252 8.74 -2.29 5.00
C ILE A 252 9.23 -0.86 4.84
N ASP A 253 10.49 -0.59 5.20
CA ASP A 253 11.09 0.73 5.00
C ASP A 253 11.20 1.06 3.51
N SER A 254 10.51 2.13 3.12
CA SER A 254 10.44 2.61 1.74
C SER A 254 11.19 3.93 1.55
N SER A 255 12.11 4.29 2.45
CA SER A 255 12.93 5.50 2.39
C SER A 255 13.76 5.59 1.09
N GLN A 256 14.15 4.45 0.53
CA GLN A 256 14.92 4.33 -0.71
C GLN A 256 14.07 4.04 -1.95
N VAL A 257 12.74 4.11 -1.85
CA VAL A 257 11.83 4.05 -3.02
C VAL A 257 11.62 5.47 -3.55
N LYS A 258 12.28 5.79 -4.66
CA LYS A 258 12.34 7.14 -5.24
C LYS A 258 11.36 7.30 -6.40
N TRP A 259 10.94 8.55 -6.62
CA TRP A 259 10.13 8.94 -7.76
C TRP A 259 10.77 10.11 -8.51
N ASN A 260 10.76 10.02 -9.84
CA ASN A 260 10.96 11.17 -10.74
C ASN A 260 10.19 10.92 -12.05
N SER A 261 9.80 11.98 -12.76
CA SER A 261 9.00 11.84 -13.99
C SER A 261 9.79 11.33 -15.20
N GLU A 262 11.11 11.46 -15.17
CA GLU A 262 12.02 11.18 -16.29
C GLU A 262 12.35 9.67 -16.41
N GLY A 263 12.16 8.91 -15.34
CA GLY A 263 12.43 7.49 -15.27
C GLY A 263 13.90 7.14 -15.13
N SER A 264 14.15 5.84 -14.94
CA SER A 264 15.45 5.30 -14.51
C SER A 264 16.55 5.40 -15.57
N PHE A 265 16.17 5.60 -16.84
CA PHE A 265 17.13 5.89 -17.90
C PHE A 265 17.66 7.32 -17.81
N LEU A 266 16.80 8.33 -17.89
CA LEU A 266 17.22 9.73 -17.97
C LEU A 266 17.62 10.34 -16.62
N ASN A 267 17.00 9.87 -15.54
CA ASN A 267 17.29 10.32 -14.19
C ASN A 267 17.33 9.13 -13.22
N ASP A 268 18.46 8.43 -13.23
CA ASP A 268 18.75 7.38 -12.25
C ASP A 268 18.83 8.01 -10.84
N ALA A 269 17.92 7.60 -9.96
CA ALA A 269 17.84 8.08 -8.59
C ALA A 269 18.86 7.40 -7.65
N HIS A 270 19.51 6.33 -8.12
CA HIS A 270 20.39 5.45 -7.37
C HIS A 270 21.74 5.24 -8.09
N LYS A 271 22.31 6.31 -8.65
CA LYS A 271 23.51 6.28 -9.53
C LYS A 271 24.71 5.49 -9.00
N ASP A 272 24.93 5.52 -7.69
CA ASP A 272 26.06 4.87 -7.03
C ASP A 272 25.70 3.52 -6.37
N LEU A 273 24.45 3.08 -6.50
CA LEU A 273 23.97 1.85 -5.89
C LEU A 273 24.58 0.64 -6.59
N LYS A 274 25.31 -0.16 -5.82
CA LYS A 274 25.69 -1.53 -6.18
C LYS A 274 24.81 -2.46 -5.36
N ALA A 275 23.81 -3.03 -6.01
CA ALA A 275 22.88 -3.97 -5.40
C ALA A 275 23.42 -5.40 -5.49
N ASP A 276 23.10 -6.22 -4.49
CA ASP A 276 23.45 -7.64 -4.47
C ASP A 276 22.44 -8.44 -5.31
N TYR A 277 21.19 -7.99 -5.31
CA TYR A 277 20.10 -8.57 -6.09
C TYR A 277 19.38 -7.49 -6.89
N ILE A 278 19.14 -7.76 -8.17
CA ILE A 278 18.35 -6.89 -9.04
C ILE A 278 17.20 -7.71 -9.61
N ILE A 279 15.98 -7.24 -9.37
CA ILE A 279 14.73 -7.88 -9.82
C ILE A 279 13.82 -6.82 -10.40
N ALA A 280 13.25 -7.09 -11.58
CA ALA A 280 12.44 -6.09 -12.28
C ALA A 280 11.44 -6.76 -13.23
N ASN A 281 10.31 -6.08 -13.46
CA ASN A 281 9.40 -6.37 -14.56
C ASN A 281 9.10 -5.07 -15.33
N PRO A 282 10.03 -4.62 -16.19
CA PRO A 282 9.89 -3.34 -16.87
C PRO A 282 8.73 -3.35 -17.87
N PRO A 283 8.19 -2.17 -18.24
CA PRO A 283 7.27 -2.06 -19.36
C PRO A 283 7.88 -2.65 -20.64
N PHE A 284 7.11 -3.48 -21.34
CA PHE A 284 7.56 -4.11 -22.58
C PHE A 284 7.49 -3.16 -23.77
N ASN A 285 8.45 -3.27 -24.69
CA ASN A 285 8.48 -2.58 -25.99
C ASN A 285 8.43 -1.04 -25.89
N VAL A 286 9.10 -0.44 -24.90
CA VAL A 286 9.22 1.02 -24.82
C VAL A 286 10.15 1.52 -25.93
N SER A 287 9.60 2.26 -26.89
CA SER A 287 10.36 2.82 -28.02
C SER A 287 10.92 4.22 -27.73
N ASP A 288 10.14 5.10 -27.10
CA ASP A 288 10.50 6.50 -26.82
C ASP A 288 11.09 6.69 -25.41
N TRP A 289 12.16 5.95 -25.09
CA TRP A 289 12.81 6.02 -23.76
C TRP A 289 13.98 7.03 -23.69
N GLY A 290 14.23 7.77 -24.77
CA GLY A 290 15.27 8.83 -24.79
C GLY A 290 16.69 8.34 -25.07
N GLY A 291 16.86 7.17 -25.69
CA GLY A 291 18.18 6.57 -25.95
C GLY A 291 19.16 7.46 -26.74
N ASP A 292 18.67 8.35 -27.61
CA ASP A 292 19.53 9.31 -28.33
C ASP A 292 20.31 10.25 -27.42
N LEU A 293 19.77 10.59 -26.25
CA LEU A 293 20.42 11.46 -25.26
C LEU A 293 21.51 10.72 -24.47
N LEU A 294 21.52 9.39 -24.53
CA LEU A 294 22.33 8.54 -23.66
C LEU A 294 23.48 7.86 -24.39
N ARG A 295 23.78 8.18 -25.66
CA ARG A 295 24.77 7.45 -26.49
C ARG A 295 26.13 7.13 -25.83
N ASN A 296 26.60 7.98 -24.92
CA ASN A 296 27.87 7.83 -24.20
C ASN A 296 27.69 7.46 -22.70
N ASP A 297 26.55 6.91 -22.33
CA ASP A 297 26.21 6.55 -20.95
C ASP A 297 27.01 5.32 -20.49
N GLY A 298 27.47 5.32 -19.23
CA GLY A 298 28.32 4.25 -18.70
C GLY A 298 27.62 2.92 -18.42
N ARG A 299 26.30 2.82 -18.65
CA ARG A 299 25.54 1.56 -18.52
C ARG A 299 25.77 0.57 -19.67
N TRP A 300 26.38 1.01 -20.79
CA TRP A 300 26.77 0.16 -21.94
C TRP A 300 28.17 0.50 -22.44
#